data_AF-F9T4E3-F1
#
_entry.id   AF-F9T4E3-F1
#
_cell.length_a   1.000
_cell.length_b   1.000
_cell.length_c   1.000
_cell.angle_alpha   90.00
_cell.angle_beta   90.00
_cell.angle_gamma   90.00
#
_symmetry.space_group_name_H-M   'P 1'
#
loop_
_entity.id
_entity.type
_entity.pdbx_description
1 polymer ?
#
loop_
_entity_poly.entity_id
_entity_poly.type
_entity_poly.pdbx_seq_one_letter_code
_entity_poly.pdbx_strand_id
1 'polypeptide(L)'
;MIIAEKVDMPDNWSDWLPLNGGLNVYHKIPVKHAGVYRIRARKLEKLIYIGQTGRCLRQRLRALSKGVYSDTMPWNDPHTAAPNLWVWMQEEHFDYEFSFILTSLDTQQRQGLEDYFLWRHRCETGSSTLCNYGRFHRLWMKPSNRKQAMAGGKLSDGKLNPSGLSSSSPLKPSGGSSDDNWMGLLWSQIKPLDNQCIGLVPQHPIIYRIQDTNTLEVIYIGETKKGRDRLKSHARKEWGRRSVCFSYVDAINLTESFLRHEIEVDLIGAFFEEHGRVPEFQYKKIARQL
;
A
#
# COMPACT_ATOMS: atom_id res chain seq x y z
N MET A 1 -14.62 0.07 -29.23
CA MET A 1 -13.68 0.87 -28.42
C MET A 1 -14.51 1.68 -27.44
N ILE A 2 -14.78 1.11 -26.25
CA ILE A 2 -15.50 1.84 -25.20
C ILE A 2 -14.42 2.65 -24.50
N ILE A 3 -14.42 3.96 -24.73
CA ILE A 3 -13.62 4.89 -23.92
C ILE A 3 -14.23 4.78 -22.53
N ALA A 4 -13.55 4.12 -21.60
CA ALA A 4 -13.94 4.17 -20.20
C ALA A 4 -14.01 5.65 -19.82
N GLU A 5 -15.18 6.14 -19.44
CA GLU A 5 -15.31 7.48 -18.86
C GLU A 5 -14.29 7.59 -17.74
N LYS A 6 -13.37 8.54 -17.87
CA LYS A 6 -12.33 8.79 -16.88
C LYS A 6 -13.05 9.09 -15.57
N VAL A 7 -12.99 8.15 -14.62
CA VAL A 7 -13.60 8.35 -13.30
C VAL A 7 -12.97 9.61 -12.72
N ASP A 8 -13.79 10.61 -12.40
CA ASP A 8 -13.32 11.79 -11.69
C ASP A 8 -12.76 11.34 -10.34
N MET A 9 -11.43 11.29 -10.27
CA MET A 9 -10.74 10.87 -9.06
C MET A 9 -10.96 11.95 -8.00
N PRO A 10 -11.47 11.58 -6.81
CA PRO A 10 -11.72 12.57 -5.79
C PRO A 10 -10.39 13.10 -5.26
N ASP A 11 -9.95 14.25 -5.74
CA ASP A 11 -8.73 14.94 -5.26
C ASP A 11 -9.07 16.15 -4.38
N ASN A 12 -10.34 16.27 -3.97
CA ASN A 12 -10.80 17.34 -3.09
C ASN A 12 -10.52 17.01 -1.62
N TRP A 13 -9.24 17.04 -1.28
CA TRP A 13 -8.76 16.93 0.10
C TRP A 13 -9.30 18.09 0.94
N SER A 14 -9.75 17.79 2.16
CA SER A 14 -10.08 18.83 3.14
C SER A 14 -8.85 19.66 3.51
N ASP A 15 -9.08 20.83 4.13
CA ASP A 15 -8.02 21.61 4.75
C ASP A 15 -7.18 20.77 5.71
N TRP A 16 -5.91 21.11 5.84
CA TRP A 16 -5.05 20.52 6.85
C TRP A 16 -5.50 20.93 8.26
N LEU A 17 -5.70 19.94 9.11
CA LEU A 17 -6.17 20.08 10.48
C LEU A 17 -5.12 19.52 11.46
N PRO A 18 -4.90 20.15 12.62
CA PRO A 18 -3.96 19.66 13.63
C PRO A 18 -4.36 18.27 14.15
N LEU A 19 -3.42 17.31 14.17
CA LEU A 19 -3.67 15.98 14.71
C LEU A 19 -3.85 16.02 16.25
N ASN A 20 -3.23 16.98 16.93
CA ASN A 20 -3.45 17.27 18.36
C ASN A 20 -4.56 18.31 18.63
N GLY A 21 -5.41 18.61 17.64
CA GLY A 21 -6.39 19.72 17.70
C GLY A 21 -7.57 19.59 18.67
N GLY A 22 -7.63 18.54 19.49
CA GLY A 22 -8.76 18.30 20.40
C GLY A 22 -10.10 17.98 19.69
N LEU A 23 -11.17 17.82 20.48
CA LEU A 23 -12.46 17.33 19.98
C LEU A 23 -13.09 18.21 18.90
N ASN A 24 -12.96 19.54 19.03
CA ASN A 24 -13.57 20.50 18.11
C ASN A 24 -13.08 20.31 16.67
N VAL A 25 -11.79 19.99 16.49
CA VAL A 25 -11.20 19.71 15.18
C VAL A 25 -11.80 18.44 14.57
N TYR A 26 -11.96 17.37 15.37
CA TYR A 26 -12.54 16.12 14.89
C TYR A 26 -14.05 16.20 14.63
N HIS A 27 -14.76 17.13 15.26
CA HIS A 27 -16.19 17.35 15.01
C HIS A 27 -16.47 17.88 13.59
N LYS A 28 -15.47 18.47 12.92
CA LYS A 28 -15.54 18.86 11.50
C LYS A 28 -15.69 17.67 10.55
N ILE A 29 -15.28 16.47 10.97
CA ILE A 29 -15.36 15.26 10.15
C ILE A 29 -16.72 14.60 10.38
N PRO A 30 -17.59 14.39 9.40
CA PRO A 30 -18.88 13.71 9.59
C PRO A 30 -18.76 12.32 10.28
N VAL A 31 -19.77 11.95 11.07
CA VAL A 31 -19.83 10.65 11.77
C VAL A 31 -20.27 9.53 10.83
N LYS A 32 -19.79 8.30 11.05
CA LYS A 32 -20.18 7.10 10.29
C LYS A 32 -19.85 7.15 8.78
N HIS A 33 -18.91 7.99 8.38
CA HIS A 33 -18.40 8.02 7.01
C HIS A 33 -17.06 7.29 6.87
N ALA A 34 -16.94 6.53 5.78
CA ALA A 34 -15.68 5.99 5.29
C ALA A 34 -14.86 7.09 4.60
N GLY A 35 -13.56 6.85 4.45
CA GLY A 35 -12.67 7.85 3.87
C GLY A 35 -11.23 7.41 3.74
N VAL A 36 -10.48 8.23 3.00
CA VAL A 36 -9.02 8.21 2.92
C VAL A 36 -8.50 9.44 3.66
N TYR A 37 -7.39 9.31 4.36
CA TYR A 37 -6.74 10.41 5.06
C TYR A 37 -5.24 10.35 4.85
N ARG A 38 -4.62 11.52 4.96
CA ARG A 38 -3.18 11.70 4.81
C ARG A 38 -2.66 12.52 5.98
N ILE A 39 -1.44 12.22 6.43
CA ILE A 39 -0.76 12.87 7.55
C ILE A 39 0.53 13.48 7.04
N ARG A 40 0.79 14.74 7.39
CA ARG A 40 2.06 15.43 7.11
C ARG A 40 2.72 15.94 8.38
N ALA A 41 4.04 16.07 8.37
CA ALA A 41 4.78 16.80 9.40
C ALA A 41 4.68 18.30 9.11
N ARG A 42 4.05 19.09 10.01
CA ARG A 42 3.66 20.49 9.78
C ARG A 42 4.81 21.36 9.27
N LYS A 43 5.95 21.34 9.98
CA LYS A 43 7.09 22.23 9.67
C LYS A 43 7.85 21.85 8.41
N LEU A 44 7.81 20.58 8.03
CA LEU A 44 8.54 20.06 6.86
C LEU A 44 7.66 19.99 5.62
N GLU A 45 6.35 20.19 5.78
CA GLU A 45 5.31 19.92 4.79
C GLU A 45 5.41 18.54 4.12
N LYS A 46 6.14 17.62 4.77
CA LYS A 46 6.43 16.29 4.22
C LYS A 46 5.29 15.36 4.55
N LEU A 47 4.76 14.68 3.52
CA LEU A 47 3.77 13.64 3.72
C LEU A 47 4.41 12.42 4.38
N ILE A 48 3.81 11.97 5.48
CA ILE A 48 4.38 10.94 6.36
C ILE A 48 3.60 9.62 6.26
N TYR A 49 2.29 9.71 6.05
CA TYR A 49 1.40 8.56 6.02
C TYR A 49 0.15 8.83 5.19
N ILE A 50 -0.33 7.83 4.46
CA ILE A 50 -1.68 7.79 3.89
C ILE A 50 -2.38 6.54 4.43
N GLY A 51 -3.66 6.62 4.73
CA GLY A 51 -4.45 5.47 5.14
C GLY A 51 -5.92 5.62 4.81
N GLN A 52 -6.67 4.55 4.99
CA GLN A 52 -8.13 4.56 4.81
C GLN A 52 -8.88 3.87 5.93
N THR A 53 -10.19 4.12 5.97
CA THR A 53 -11.12 3.31 6.75
C THR A 53 -12.46 3.17 6.08
N GLY A 54 -13.04 1.96 6.12
CA GLY A 54 -14.42 1.70 5.71
C GLY A 54 -15.45 1.87 6.82
N ARG A 55 -15.03 2.27 8.02
CA ARG A 55 -15.91 2.41 9.19
C ARG A 55 -16.26 3.89 9.42
N CYS A 56 -15.53 4.53 10.32
CA CYS A 56 -15.76 5.91 10.72
C CYS A 56 -14.42 6.63 10.74
N LEU A 57 -14.20 7.50 9.76
CA LEU A 57 -12.98 8.27 9.59
C LEU A 57 -12.64 9.09 10.84
N ARG A 58 -13.65 9.77 11.43
CA ARG A 58 -13.51 10.50 12.70
C ARG A 58 -12.93 9.62 13.80
N GLN A 59 -13.47 8.41 13.99
CA GLN A 59 -12.99 7.48 15.03
C GLN A 59 -11.58 6.97 14.72
N ARG A 60 -11.28 6.67 13.45
CA ARG A 60 -9.96 6.21 13.02
C ARG A 60 -8.87 7.24 13.31
N LEU A 61 -9.09 8.50 12.94
CA LEU A 61 -8.14 9.59 13.18
C LEU A 61 -8.01 9.95 14.67
N ARG A 62 -9.10 9.90 15.45
CA ARG A 62 -9.02 10.05 16.91
C ARG A 62 -8.19 8.94 17.57
N ALA A 63 -8.37 7.70 17.13
CA ALA A 63 -7.59 6.57 17.64
C ALA A 63 -6.11 6.70 17.25
N LEU A 64 -5.82 7.20 16.04
CA LEU A 64 -4.46 7.54 15.61
C LEU A 64 -3.86 8.59 16.55
N SER A 65 -4.50 9.76 16.68
CA SER A 65 -4.03 10.85 17.53
C SER A 65 -3.75 10.41 18.97
N LYS A 66 -4.68 9.67 19.60
CA LYS A 66 -4.48 9.13 20.94
C LYS A 66 -3.23 8.24 21.05
N GLY A 67 -2.94 7.44 20.02
CA GLY A 67 -1.75 6.59 20.01
C GLY A 67 -0.46 7.38 19.79
N VAL A 68 -0.48 8.34 18.86
CA VAL A 68 0.70 9.17 18.53
C VAL A 68 1.15 10.02 19.70
N TYR A 69 0.22 10.58 20.47
CA TYR A 69 0.51 11.46 21.61
C TYR A 69 0.43 10.74 22.96
N SER A 70 0.68 9.42 22.98
CA SER A 70 0.79 8.63 24.21
C SER A 70 2.16 8.84 24.87
N ASP A 71 2.21 8.83 26.20
CA ASP A 71 3.47 8.94 26.98
C ASP A 71 4.44 7.79 26.69
N THR A 72 3.89 6.61 26.39
CA THR A 72 4.65 5.42 26.02
C THR A 72 4.32 4.99 24.61
N MET A 73 5.27 4.29 23.96
CA MET A 73 5.07 3.78 22.60
C MET A 73 3.78 2.96 22.50
N PRO A 74 2.85 3.32 21.59
CA PRO A 74 1.62 2.56 21.42
C PRO A 74 1.88 1.21 20.73
N TRP A 75 1.03 0.23 20.99
CA TRP A 75 1.01 -1.03 20.23
C TRP A 75 0.60 -0.81 18.77
N ASN A 76 0.84 -1.80 17.90
CA ASN A 76 0.44 -1.73 16.49
C ASN A 76 -1.10 -1.73 16.30
N ASP A 77 -1.88 -2.22 17.27
CA ASP A 77 -3.33 -2.06 17.32
C ASP A 77 -3.76 -1.00 18.36
N PRO A 78 -4.88 -0.27 18.13
CA PRO A 78 -5.86 -0.43 17.05
C PRO A 78 -5.46 0.26 15.74
N HIS A 79 -4.34 0.98 15.71
CA HIS A 79 -3.90 1.74 14.56
C HIS A 79 -2.43 1.49 14.21
N THR A 80 -2.21 0.82 13.07
CA THR A 80 -0.89 0.34 12.62
C THR A 80 0.14 1.44 12.42
N ALA A 81 -0.28 2.65 12.04
CA ALA A 81 0.58 3.81 11.89
C ALA A 81 0.93 4.54 13.21
N ALA A 82 0.17 4.34 14.30
CA ALA A 82 0.40 5.07 15.54
C ALA A 82 1.82 4.91 16.11
N PRO A 83 2.39 3.69 16.24
CA PRO A 83 3.78 3.56 16.70
C PRO A 83 4.79 4.19 15.75
N ASN A 84 4.50 4.28 14.46
CA ASN A 84 5.43 4.88 13.50
C ASN A 84 5.53 6.38 13.72
N LEU A 85 4.39 7.06 13.72
CA LEU A 85 4.31 8.50 13.96
C LEU A 85 4.81 8.86 15.36
N TRP A 86 4.52 8.04 16.37
CA TRP A 86 5.06 8.24 17.72
C TRP A 86 6.59 8.27 17.69
N VAL A 87 7.26 7.32 17.02
CA VAL A 87 8.74 7.31 16.99
C VAL A 87 9.31 8.53 16.29
N TRP A 88 8.75 8.92 15.15
CA TRP A 88 9.21 10.13 14.43
C TRP A 88 8.97 11.40 15.25
N MET A 89 7.91 11.46 16.05
CA MET A 89 7.70 12.56 17.02
C MET A 89 8.75 12.55 18.13
N GLN A 90 9.13 11.39 18.66
CA GLN A 90 10.11 11.30 19.74
C GLN A 90 11.54 11.61 19.26
N GLU A 91 11.94 11.07 18.10
CA GLU A 91 13.32 11.20 17.61
C GLU A 91 13.55 12.50 16.83
N GLU A 92 12.57 12.96 16.05
CA GLU A 92 12.73 14.11 15.15
C GLU A 92 11.82 15.29 15.50
N HIS A 93 11.11 15.22 16.64
CA HIS A 93 10.22 16.28 17.14
C HIS A 93 9.16 16.74 16.13
N PHE A 94 8.66 15.81 15.30
CA PHE A 94 7.61 16.11 14.34
C PHE A 94 6.30 16.47 15.05
N ASP A 95 5.64 17.52 14.55
CA ASP A 95 4.23 17.81 14.83
C ASP A 95 3.40 17.54 13.58
N TYR A 96 2.18 17.03 13.75
CA TYR A 96 1.41 16.45 12.67
C TYR A 96 0.10 17.17 12.38
N GLU A 97 -0.22 17.19 11.09
CA GLU A 97 -1.53 17.57 10.59
C GLU A 97 -2.11 16.46 9.73
N PHE A 98 -3.43 16.42 9.62
CA PHE A 98 -4.14 15.50 8.75
C PHE A 98 -5.08 16.23 7.80
N SER A 99 -5.32 15.62 6.66
CA SER A 99 -6.32 16.03 5.67
C SER A 99 -7.03 14.76 5.19
N PHE A 100 -8.25 14.87 4.69
CA PHE A 100 -9.07 13.71 4.35
C PHE A 100 -10.02 13.93 3.17
N ILE A 101 -10.44 12.81 2.60
CA ILE A 101 -11.51 12.68 1.61
C ILE A 101 -12.56 11.73 2.18
N LEU A 102 -13.83 12.14 2.14
CA LEU A 102 -14.95 11.25 2.40
C LEU A 102 -15.30 10.52 1.10
N THR A 103 -15.58 9.22 1.19
CA THR A 103 -15.95 8.45 0.02
C THR A 103 -16.94 7.34 0.36
N SER A 104 -17.84 7.05 -0.59
CA SER A 104 -18.76 5.92 -0.56
C SER A 104 -18.18 4.68 -1.23
N LEU A 105 -16.95 4.74 -1.75
CA LEU A 105 -16.26 3.60 -2.37
C LEU A 105 -16.25 2.39 -1.43
N ASP A 106 -16.43 1.21 -2.01
CA ASP A 106 -16.29 -0.04 -1.28
C ASP A 106 -14.86 -0.24 -0.76
N THR A 107 -14.64 -1.32 0.00
CA THR A 107 -13.34 -1.55 0.62
C THR A 107 -12.20 -1.73 -0.37
N GLN A 108 -12.42 -2.42 -1.48
CA GLN A 108 -11.37 -2.72 -2.44
C GLN A 108 -11.01 -1.46 -3.23
N GLN A 109 -12.02 -0.71 -3.69
CA GLN A 109 -11.79 0.53 -4.42
C GLN A 109 -11.14 1.60 -3.55
N ARG A 110 -11.50 1.68 -2.27
CA ARG A 110 -10.87 2.61 -1.34
C ARG A 110 -9.41 2.23 -1.01
N GLN A 111 -9.08 0.93 -1.01
CA GLN A 111 -7.68 0.50 -0.94
C GLN A 111 -6.91 0.87 -2.21
N GLY A 112 -7.51 0.68 -3.40
CA GLY A 112 -6.92 1.16 -4.65
C GLY A 112 -6.69 2.66 -4.68
N LEU A 113 -7.64 3.44 -4.14
CA LEU A 113 -7.48 4.89 -4.01
C LEU A 113 -6.33 5.27 -3.05
N GLU A 114 -6.14 4.52 -1.96
CA GLU A 114 -4.96 4.66 -1.09
C GLU A 114 -3.66 4.38 -1.86
N ASP A 115 -3.61 3.30 -2.65
CA ASP A 115 -2.44 2.93 -3.46
C ASP A 115 -2.13 3.97 -4.53
N TYR A 116 -3.16 4.49 -5.19
CA TYR A 116 -3.07 5.58 -6.16
C TYR A 116 -2.38 6.80 -5.54
N PHE A 117 -2.87 7.30 -4.40
CA PHE A 117 -2.26 8.48 -3.76
C PHE A 117 -0.83 8.21 -3.27
N LEU A 118 -0.56 6.99 -2.81
CA LEU A 118 0.78 6.58 -2.39
C LEU A 118 1.77 6.57 -3.55
N TRP A 119 1.36 6.02 -4.70
CA TRP A 119 2.14 6.02 -5.93
C TRP A 119 2.37 7.44 -6.48
N ARG A 120 1.31 8.26 -6.57
CA ARG A 120 1.40 9.66 -6.99
C ARG A 120 2.40 10.45 -6.15
N HIS A 121 2.34 10.29 -4.83
CA HIS A 121 3.31 10.90 -3.92
C HIS A 121 4.75 10.45 -4.21
N ARG A 122 4.97 9.16 -4.48
CA ARG A 122 6.29 8.64 -4.86
C ARG A 122 6.78 9.24 -6.18
N CYS A 123 5.92 9.39 -7.18
CA CYS A 123 6.26 10.06 -8.44
C CYS A 123 6.63 11.54 -8.24
N GLU A 124 5.89 12.25 -7.38
CA GLU A 124 6.09 13.68 -7.11
C GLU A 124 7.36 13.97 -6.31
N THR A 125 7.69 13.10 -5.35
CA THR A 125 8.79 13.35 -4.39
C THR A 125 10.03 12.49 -4.62
N GLY A 126 9.93 11.47 -5.48
CA GLY A 126 11.00 10.49 -5.68
C GLY A 126 11.22 9.53 -4.51
N SER A 127 10.35 9.53 -3.49
CA SER A 127 10.54 8.73 -2.27
C SER A 127 9.21 8.26 -1.66
N SER A 128 9.25 7.20 -0.85
CA SER A 128 8.07 6.76 -0.10
C SER A 128 7.76 7.66 1.10
N THR A 129 6.49 7.65 1.50
CA THR A 129 6.10 8.09 2.84
C THR A 129 6.82 7.27 3.92
N LEU A 130 7.05 7.87 5.09
CA LEU A 130 7.87 7.24 6.14
C LEU A 130 7.16 6.12 6.91
N CYS A 131 5.82 6.06 6.84
CA CYS A 131 5.00 5.19 7.68
C CYS A 131 4.07 4.25 6.89
N ASN A 132 4.20 4.15 5.56
CA ASN A 132 3.52 3.14 4.74
C ASN A 132 4.49 2.00 4.37
N TYR A 133 4.02 1.01 3.63
CA TYR A 133 4.82 -0.11 3.10
C TYR A 133 5.52 -1.00 4.11
N GLY A 134 5.09 -0.95 5.38
CA GLY A 134 5.80 -1.63 6.46
C GLY A 134 7.12 -0.95 6.85
N ARG A 135 7.37 0.27 6.35
CA ARG A 135 8.49 1.11 6.77
C ARG A 135 8.37 1.45 8.26
N PHE A 136 9.52 1.70 8.88
CA PHE A 136 9.62 2.08 10.29
C PHE A 136 10.91 2.87 10.52
N HIS A 137 11.03 3.60 11.62
CA HIS A 137 12.24 4.38 11.88
C HIS A 137 13.49 3.48 12.00
N ARG A 138 14.61 3.91 11.40
CA ARG A 138 15.85 3.11 11.30
C ARG A 138 16.48 2.74 12.64
N LEU A 139 16.26 3.53 13.68
CA LEU A 139 16.83 3.29 15.03
C LEU A 139 15.89 2.53 15.97
N TRP A 140 14.72 2.09 15.49
CA TRP A 140 13.69 1.51 16.36
C TRP A 140 13.14 0.21 15.82
N MET A 141 12.71 -0.66 16.74
CA MET A 141 11.92 -1.84 16.46
C MET A 141 10.44 -1.53 16.62
N LYS A 142 9.64 -1.95 15.63
CA LYS A 142 8.19 -1.77 15.65
C LYS A 142 7.54 -2.73 16.67
N PRO A 143 6.60 -2.26 17.51
CA PRO A 143 5.84 -3.15 18.38
C PRO A 143 4.91 -4.03 17.55
N SER A 144 4.60 -5.21 18.09
CA SER A 144 3.55 -6.08 17.55
C SER A 144 2.16 -5.64 18.00
N ASN A 145 1.13 -6.41 17.65
CA ASN A 145 -0.18 -6.25 18.27
C ASN A 145 -0.12 -6.68 19.75
N ARG A 146 -0.97 -6.12 20.61
CA ARG A 146 -1.07 -6.45 22.05
C ARG A 146 -1.11 -7.95 22.31
N LYS A 147 -1.89 -8.68 21.51
CA LYS A 147 -2.04 -10.14 21.62
C LYS A 147 -0.73 -10.92 21.38
N GLN A 148 0.19 -10.36 20.59
CA GLN A 148 1.49 -10.96 20.28
C GLN A 148 2.59 -10.53 21.28
N ALA A 149 2.31 -9.51 22.10
CA ALA A 149 3.10 -9.10 23.27
C ALA A 149 4.60 -8.80 23.01
N MET A 150 5.02 -8.54 21.77
CA MET A 150 6.35 -8.02 21.47
C MET A 150 6.33 -6.50 21.54
N ALA A 151 6.94 -5.95 22.58
CA ALA A 151 7.14 -4.51 22.73
C ALA A 151 8.10 -3.98 21.66
N GLY A 152 7.87 -2.74 21.24
CA GLY A 152 8.83 -1.99 20.42
C GLY A 152 9.85 -1.30 21.32
N GLY A 153 10.89 -0.72 20.71
CA GLY A 153 11.95 -0.06 21.46
C GLY A 153 13.09 0.40 20.59
N LYS A 154 13.98 1.22 21.18
CA LYS A 154 15.19 1.68 20.49
C LYS A 154 16.14 0.49 20.29
N LEU A 155 16.73 0.42 19.11
CA LEU A 155 17.74 -0.58 18.81
C LEU A 155 19.05 -0.24 19.54
N SER A 156 19.84 -1.26 19.84
CA SER A 156 21.19 -1.08 20.38
C SER A 156 22.09 -0.36 19.35
N ASP A 157 23.10 0.35 19.84
CA ASP A 157 24.05 1.07 19.00
C ASP A 157 24.64 0.18 17.89
N GLY A 158 24.77 0.76 16.70
CA GLY A 158 25.26 0.08 15.49
C GLY A 158 24.23 -0.82 14.77
N LYS A 159 23.05 -1.08 15.35
CA LYS A 159 21.97 -1.81 14.66
C LYS A 159 21.00 -0.86 13.98
N LEU A 160 20.66 -1.17 12.73
CA LEU A 160 19.64 -0.46 11.97
C LEU A 160 18.47 -1.38 11.65
N ASN A 161 17.26 -0.83 11.72
CA ASN A 161 16.06 -1.46 11.21
C ASN A 161 16.08 -1.37 9.67
N PRO A 162 16.07 -2.51 8.94
CA PRO A 162 16.02 -2.50 7.48
C PRO A 162 14.83 -1.73 6.92
N SER A 163 13.70 -1.70 7.64
CA SER A 163 12.48 -0.98 7.25
C SER A 163 12.62 0.55 7.32
N GLY A 164 13.73 1.06 7.85
CA GLY A 164 14.07 2.49 7.86
C GLY A 164 15.13 2.88 6.84
N LEU A 165 15.55 1.96 5.97
CA LEU A 165 16.50 2.22 4.89
C LEU A 165 15.83 2.92 3.69
N SER A 166 16.62 3.30 2.70
CA SER A 166 16.17 4.05 1.51
C SER A 166 15.07 3.33 0.74
N SER A 167 14.13 4.11 0.20
CA SER A 167 13.10 3.63 -0.73
C SER A 167 13.68 3.19 -2.07
N SER A 168 12.93 2.35 -2.78
CA SER A 168 13.07 2.18 -4.22
C SER A 168 12.69 3.45 -4.96
N SER A 169 13.23 3.63 -6.17
CA SER A 169 12.75 4.65 -7.10
C SER A 169 11.27 4.42 -7.46
N PRO A 170 10.46 5.48 -7.60
CA PRO A 170 9.08 5.34 -8.09
C PRO A 170 9.06 4.72 -9.48
N LEU A 171 8.09 3.83 -9.72
CA LEU A 171 7.78 3.46 -11.09
C LEU A 171 7.16 4.65 -11.83
N LYS A 172 7.60 4.87 -13.08
CA LYS A 172 7.08 5.93 -13.94
C LYS A 172 6.08 5.36 -14.96
N PRO A 173 4.98 6.08 -15.27
CA PRO A 173 4.06 5.65 -16.32
C PRO A 173 4.79 5.38 -17.63
N SER A 174 4.59 4.19 -18.19
CA SER A 174 5.07 3.78 -19.51
C SER A 174 4.28 2.55 -19.94
N GLY A 175 3.77 2.52 -21.16
CA GLY A 175 2.86 1.46 -21.62
C GLY A 175 1.55 1.39 -20.84
N GLY A 176 0.61 0.59 -21.33
CA GLY A 176 -0.61 0.21 -20.62
C GLY A 176 -0.41 -1.02 -19.74
N SER A 177 -1.33 -1.26 -18.82
CA SER A 177 -1.30 -2.39 -17.87
C SER A 177 -1.13 -3.78 -18.50
N SER A 178 -1.48 -3.94 -19.77
CA SER A 178 -1.37 -5.20 -20.52
C SER A 178 -0.05 -5.33 -21.30
N ASP A 179 0.74 -4.26 -21.41
CA ASP A 179 1.95 -4.21 -22.24
C ASP A 179 3.15 -4.89 -21.54
N ASP A 180 4.12 -5.35 -22.32
CA ASP A 180 5.34 -6.01 -21.83
C ASP A 180 6.35 -5.04 -21.19
N ASN A 181 6.19 -3.74 -21.42
CA ASN A 181 7.02 -2.67 -20.86
C ASN A 181 6.28 -1.82 -19.81
N TRP A 182 5.16 -2.34 -19.28
CA TRP A 182 4.31 -1.60 -18.35
C TRP A 182 5.11 -1.08 -17.15
N MET A 183 4.98 0.22 -16.89
CA MET A 183 5.67 0.97 -15.84
C MET A 183 7.20 0.96 -15.95
N GLY A 184 7.72 0.75 -17.17
CA GLY A 184 9.15 0.70 -17.46
C GLY A 184 9.84 -0.57 -16.96
N LEU A 185 9.07 -1.57 -16.55
CA LEU A 185 9.59 -2.85 -16.08
C LEU A 185 9.78 -3.83 -17.24
N LEU A 186 10.78 -4.69 -17.13
CA LEU A 186 11.02 -5.81 -18.05
C LEU A 186 10.16 -7.00 -17.61
N TRP A 187 8.90 -7.04 -18.05
CA TRP A 187 8.03 -8.17 -17.76
C TRP A 187 8.49 -9.42 -18.52
N SER A 188 8.42 -10.57 -17.86
CA SER A 188 8.58 -11.85 -18.53
C SER A 188 7.54 -12.01 -19.63
N GLN A 189 7.81 -12.86 -20.61
CA GLN A 189 6.79 -13.35 -21.54
C GLN A 189 5.58 -13.89 -20.76
N ILE A 190 4.38 -13.64 -21.29
CA ILE A 190 3.13 -14.16 -20.73
C ILE A 190 3.14 -15.68 -20.82
N LYS A 191 2.80 -16.35 -19.71
CA LYS A 191 2.76 -17.81 -19.61
C LYS A 191 1.43 -18.28 -19.01
N PRO A 192 0.88 -19.42 -19.45
CA PRO A 192 -0.25 -20.03 -18.76
C PRO A 192 0.04 -20.27 -17.27
N LEU A 193 -0.96 -20.08 -16.40
CA LEU A 193 -0.81 -20.35 -14.97
C LEU A 193 -0.96 -21.86 -14.68
N ASP A 194 0.00 -22.65 -15.17
CA ASP A 194 0.05 -24.11 -15.00
C ASP A 194 1.36 -24.59 -14.35
N ASN A 195 1.40 -25.86 -13.94
CA ASN A 195 2.56 -26.43 -13.24
C ASN A 195 3.84 -26.45 -14.10
N GLN A 196 3.72 -26.59 -15.42
CA GLN A 196 4.87 -26.65 -16.32
C GLN A 196 5.55 -25.28 -16.39
N CYS A 197 4.77 -24.23 -16.66
CA CYS A 197 5.25 -22.86 -16.74
C CYS A 197 5.72 -22.33 -15.39
N ILE A 198 5.00 -22.66 -14.30
CA ILE A 198 5.40 -22.29 -12.93
C ILE A 198 6.72 -22.95 -12.55
N GLY A 199 7.00 -24.17 -13.04
CA GLY A 199 8.28 -24.86 -12.81
C GLY A 199 9.50 -24.08 -13.29
N LEU A 200 9.34 -23.25 -14.33
CA LEU A 200 10.40 -22.41 -14.90
C LEU A 200 10.61 -21.10 -14.12
N VAL A 201 9.67 -20.71 -13.26
CA VAL A 201 9.79 -19.48 -12.47
C VAL A 201 10.83 -19.68 -11.37
N PRO A 202 11.70 -18.68 -11.13
CA PRO A 202 12.67 -18.76 -10.06
C PRO A 202 12.01 -18.77 -8.67
N GLN A 203 12.72 -19.35 -7.71
CA GLN A 203 12.29 -19.41 -6.31
C GLN A 203 12.97 -18.31 -5.47
N HIS A 204 12.82 -17.07 -5.92
CA HIS A 204 13.26 -15.87 -5.21
C HIS A 204 12.18 -14.80 -5.27
N PRO A 205 12.42 -13.59 -4.71
CA PRO A 205 11.40 -12.57 -4.73
C PRO A 205 11.07 -12.09 -6.15
N ILE A 206 9.78 -11.88 -6.41
CA ILE A 206 9.25 -11.39 -7.69
C ILE A 206 8.06 -10.47 -7.44
N ILE A 207 7.78 -9.61 -8.41
CA ILE A 207 6.48 -8.97 -8.60
C ILE A 207 5.80 -9.68 -9.78
N TYR A 208 4.50 -9.90 -9.73
CA TYR A 208 3.78 -10.60 -10.77
C TYR A 208 2.41 -9.99 -11.02
N ARG A 209 1.92 -10.17 -12.24
CA ARG A 209 0.55 -9.91 -12.63
C ARG A 209 -0.10 -11.20 -13.11
N ILE A 210 -1.38 -11.35 -12.83
CA ILE A 210 -2.23 -12.39 -13.38
C ILE A 210 -3.22 -11.70 -14.32
N GLN A 211 -3.37 -12.26 -15.50
CA GLN A 211 -4.17 -11.71 -16.58
C GLN A 211 -5.22 -12.72 -17.04
N ASP A 212 -6.36 -12.22 -17.50
CA ASP A 212 -7.32 -13.04 -18.25
C ASP A 212 -6.73 -13.41 -19.62
N THR A 213 -6.78 -14.69 -19.99
CA THR A 213 -6.12 -15.17 -21.23
C THR A 213 -6.77 -14.64 -22.50
N ASN A 214 -8.07 -14.30 -22.48
CA ASN A 214 -8.78 -13.87 -23.68
C ASN A 214 -8.64 -12.37 -23.95
N THR A 215 -8.62 -11.58 -22.88
CA THR A 215 -8.61 -10.11 -22.95
C THR A 215 -7.26 -9.50 -22.61
N LEU A 216 -6.36 -10.28 -22.00
CA LEU A 216 -5.10 -9.82 -21.39
C LEU A 216 -5.27 -8.78 -20.27
N GLU A 217 -6.49 -8.52 -19.82
CA GLU A 217 -6.74 -7.61 -18.70
C GLU A 217 -6.03 -8.11 -17.45
N VAL A 218 -5.30 -7.21 -16.77
CA VAL A 218 -4.73 -7.51 -15.45
C VAL A 218 -5.84 -7.63 -14.42
N ILE A 219 -5.98 -8.81 -13.83
CA ILE A 219 -7.04 -9.12 -12.86
C ILE A 219 -6.51 -9.25 -11.42
N TYR A 220 -5.18 -9.33 -11.25
CA TYR A 220 -4.52 -9.36 -9.94
C TYR A 220 -3.05 -8.95 -10.07
N ILE A 221 -2.56 -8.16 -9.11
CA ILE A 221 -1.15 -7.76 -8.98
C ILE A 221 -0.66 -8.24 -7.61
N GLY A 222 0.56 -8.77 -7.55
CA GLY A 222 1.12 -9.15 -6.27
C GLY A 222 2.63 -9.18 -6.18
N GLU A 223 3.11 -9.17 -4.94
CA GLU A 223 4.50 -9.46 -4.59
C GLU A 223 4.65 -10.81 -3.87
N THR A 224 5.88 -11.32 -3.83
CA THR A 224 6.24 -12.48 -2.99
C THR A 224 7.75 -12.56 -2.80
N LYS A 225 8.18 -13.20 -1.70
CA LYS A 225 9.58 -13.65 -1.51
C LYS A 225 9.91 -14.96 -2.23
N LYS A 226 8.88 -15.71 -2.63
CA LYS A 226 8.96 -17.07 -3.17
C LYS A 226 8.05 -17.17 -4.40
N GLY A 227 8.60 -16.85 -5.57
CA GLY A 227 7.85 -16.78 -6.82
C GLY A 227 7.06 -18.04 -7.14
N ARG A 228 7.75 -19.17 -7.29
CA ARG A 228 7.14 -20.46 -7.64
C ARG A 228 6.06 -20.89 -6.64
N ASP A 229 6.33 -20.83 -5.35
CA ASP A 229 5.34 -21.25 -4.33
C ASP A 229 4.07 -20.39 -4.36
N ARG A 230 4.23 -19.07 -4.57
CA ARG A 230 3.08 -18.17 -4.63
C ARG A 230 2.24 -18.42 -5.87
N LEU A 231 2.86 -18.63 -7.03
CA LEU A 231 2.14 -18.94 -8.26
C LEU A 231 1.46 -20.31 -8.19
N LYS A 232 2.09 -21.34 -7.60
CA LYS A 232 1.42 -22.62 -7.29
C LYS A 232 0.19 -22.43 -6.39
N SER A 233 0.25 -21.50 -5.44
CA SER A 233 -0.90 -21.17 -4.59
C SER A 233 -2.03 -20.53 -5.41
N HIS A 234 -1.69 -19.65 -6.36
CA HIS A 234 -2.66 -19.00 -7.24
C HIS A 234 -3.25 -19.92 -8.31
N ALA A 235 -2.48 -20.90 -8.81
CA ALA A 235 -2.98 -21.90 -9.75
C ALA A 235 -4.11 -22.76 -9.17
N ARG A 236 -4.20 -22.85 -7.83
CA ARG A 236 -5.26 -23.56 -7.10
C ARG A 236 -6.47 -22.69 -6.75
N LYS A 237 -6.58 -21.49 -7.31
CA LYS A 237 -7.67 -20.55 -7.01
C LYS A 237 -8.71 -20.50 -8.13
N GLU A 238 -9.94 -20.22 -7.73
CA GLU A 238 -11.05 -19.97 -8.66
C GLU A 238 -11.02 -18.51 -9.13
N TRP A 239 -10.66 -18.30 -10.39
CA TRP A 239 -10.58 -16.96 -11.02
C TRP A 239 -11.89 -16.55 -11.71
N GLY A 240 -13.03 -16.90 -11.09
CA GLY A 240 -14.35 -16.56 -11.64
C GLY A 240 -14.63 -17.22 -13.00
N ARG A 241 -14.23 -18.49 -13.16
CA ARG A 241 -14.31 -19.28 -14.42
C ARG A 241 -13.47 -18.73 -15.58
N ARG A 242 -12.54 -17.82 -15.33
CA ARG A 242 -11.59 -17.34 -16.34
C ARG A 242 -10.41 -18.28 -16.50
N SER A 243 -9.96 -18.43 -17.73
CA SER A 243 -8.61 -18.93 -18.01
C SER A 243 -7.62 -17.80 -17.73
N VAL A 244 -6.55 -18.11 -16.99
CA VAL A 244 -5.59 -17.10 -16.54
C VAL A 244 -4.17 -17.43 -16.93
N CYS A 245 -3.43 -16.38 -17.27
CA CYS A 245 -2.00 -16.40 -17.53
C CYS A 245 -1.30 -15.47 -16.53
N PHE A 246 0.03 -15.53 -16.48
CA PHE A 246 0.84 -14.67 -15.63
C PHE A 246 2.10 -14.18 -16.36
N SER A 247 2.61 -13.05 -15.91
CA SER A 247 3.97 -12.61 -16.16
C SER A 247 4.56 -12.04 -14.86
N TYR A 248 5.89 -11.95 -14.79
CA TYR A 248 6.58 -11.50 -13.59
C TYR A 248 7.80 -10.65 -13.91
N VAL A 249 8.25 -9.91 -12.90
CA VAL A 249 9.46 -9.09 -12.90
C VAL A 249 10.32 -9.53 -11.73
N ASP A 250 11.60 -9.73 -12.02
CA ASP A 250 12.61 -10.13 -11.03
C ASP A 250 13.97 -9.44 -11.20
N ALA A 251 14.14 -8.65 -12.26
CA ALA A 251 15.37 -7.92 -12.56
C ALA A 251 15.56 -6.62 -11.74
N ILE A 252 14.83 -6.44 -10.63
CA ILE A 252 14.91 -5.27 -9.75
C ILE A 252 15.15 -5.69 -8.29
N ASN A 253 15.62 -4.77 -7.45
CA ASN A 253 15.88 -5.08 -6.05
C ASN A 253 14.57 -5.29 -5.27
N LEU A 254 14.25 -6.56 -5.02
CA LEU A 254 13.06 -7.01 -4.30
C LEU A 254 13.41 -7.72 -2.97
N THR A 255 14.60 -7.48 -2.43
CA THR A 255 15.12 -8.22 -1.27
C THR A 255 14.28 -7.95 -0.01
N GLU A 256 14.02 -6.68 0.27
CA GLU A 256 13.28 -6.25 1.46
C GLU A 256 11.77 -6.19 1.21
N SER A 257 10.97 -6.47 2.24
CA SER A 257 9.50 -6.46 2.09
C SER A 257 8.93 -5.09 1.76
N PHE A 258 9.50 -4.03 2.32
CA PHE A 258 9.01 -2.69 2.02
C PHE A 258 9.32 -2.30 0.57
N LEU A 259 10.48 -2.69 0.01
CA LEU A 259 10.82 -2.45 -1.39
C LEU A 259 9.84 -3.15 -2.32
N ARG A 260 9.52 -4.42 -2.05
CA ARG A 260 8.53 -5.14 -2.87
C ARG A 260 7.14 -4.53 -2.81
N HIS A 261 6.71 -4.15 -1.62
CA HIS A 261 5.39 -3.57 -1.44
C HIS A 261 5.29 -2.15 -2.01
N GLU A 262 6.38 -1.38 -2.03
CA GLU A 262 6.46 -0.12 -2.78
C GLU A 262 6.15 -0.34 -4.27
N ILE A 263 6.78 -1.33 -4.91
CA ILE A 263 6.55 -1.65 -6.32
C ILE A 263 5.14 -2.21 -6.57
N GLU A 264 4.63 -3.08 -5.70
CA GLU A 264 3.27 -3.60 -5.77
C GLU A 264 2.23 -2.47 -5.72
N VAL A 265 2.38 -1.53 -4.79
CA VAL A 265 1.51 -0.36 -4.65
C VAL A 265 1.63 0.58 -5.85
N ASP A 266 2.84 0.81 -6.36
CA ASP A 266 3.05 1.63 -7.56
C ASP A 266 2.26 1.05 -8.76
N LEU A 267 2.29 -0.27 -8.96
CA LEU A 267 1.55 -0.95 -10.03
C LEU A 267 0.03 -0.90 -9.83
N ILE A 268 -0.46 -1.11 -8.60
CA ILE A 268 -1.90 -1.05 -8.31
C ILE A 268 -2.41 0.38 -8.45
N GLY A 269 -1.65 1.37 -7.98
CA GLY A 269 -1.96 2.78 -8.11
C GLY A 269 -2.01 3.23 -9.58
N ALA A 270 -1.05 2.80 -10.39
CA ALA A 270 -1.07 3.07 -11.83
C ALA A 270 -2.24 2.39 -12.55
N PHE A 271 -2.55 1.14 -12.21
CA PHE A 271 -3.74 0.47 -12.75
C PHE A 271 -5.03 1.21 -12.36
N PHE A 272 -5.12 1.69 -11.12
CA PHE A 272 -6.26 2.47 -10.64
C PHE A 272 -6.41 3.79 -11.39
N GLU A 273 -5.29 4.48 -11.68
CA GLU A 273 -5.30 5.68 -12.52
C GLU A 273 -5.78 5.40 -13.96
N GLU A 274 -5.34 4.28 -14.54
CA GLU A 274 -5.70 3.85 -15.90
C GLU A 274 -7.18 3.46 -16.02
N HIS A 275 -7.72 2.73 -15.03
CA HIS A 275 -9.02 2.06 -15.14
C HIS A 275 -10.13 2.65 -14.26
N GLY A 276 -9.83 3.55 -13.34
CA GLY A 276 -10.80 4.05 -12.36
C GLY A 276 -11.19 3.01 -11.30
N ARG A 277 -10.49 1.87 -11.23
CA ARG A 277 -10.78 0.76 -10.33
C ARG A 277 -9.54 -0.10 -10.06
N VAL A 278 -9.57 -0.89 -9.00
CA VAL A 278 -8.57 -1.95 -8.78
C VAL A 278 -8.79 -3.15 -9.74
N PRO A 279 -7.76 -3.99 -9.97
CA PRO A 279 -7.93 -5.27 -10.66
C PRO A 279 -9.03 -6.11 -9.99
N GLU A 280 -9.80 -6.87 -10.77
CA GLU A 280 -11.06 -7.47 -10.30
C GLU A 280 -10.91 -8.32 -9.03
N PHE A 281 -9.82 -9.07 -8.88
CA PHE A 281 -9.59 -9.93 -7.72
C PHE A 281 -8.64 -9.29 -6.69
N GLN A 282 -8.22 -8.05 -6.90
CA GLN A 282 -7.39 -7.32 -5.96
C GLN A 282 -8.15 -7.09 -4.66
N TYR A 283 -7.48 -7.33 -3.52
CA TYR A 283 -8.05 -7.20 -2.18
C TYR A 283 -9.25 -8.11 -1.87
N LYS A 284 -9.64 -9.02 -2.77
CA LYS A 284 -10.68 -10.02 -2.53
C LYS A 284 -10.10 -11.29 -1.90
N LYS A 285 -10.91 -11.95 -1.08
CA LYS A 285 -10.68 -13.37 -0.76
C LYS A 285 -11.10 -14.18 -1.97
N ILE A 286 -10.17 -14.93 -2.54
CA ILE A 286 -10.41 -15.80 -3.68
C ILE A 286 -10.56 -17.23 -3.16
N ALA A 287 -11.62 -17.92 -3.57
CA ALA A 287 -11.87 -19.31 -3.21
C ALA A 287 -10.82 -20.25 -3.82
N ARG A 288 -10.63 -21.42 -3.22
CA ARG A 288 -9.82 -22.50 -3.81
C ARG A 288 -10.67 -23.30 -4.78
N GLN A 289 -10.04 -23.81 -5.84
CA GLN A 289 -10.63 -24.84 -6.67
C GLN A 289 -10.80 -26.10 -5.81
N LEU A 290 -11.97 -26.73 -5.91
CA LEU A 290 -12.29 -27.98 -5.21
C LEU A 290 -11.53 -29.15 -5.83
#